data_AF-G9DD72-F1
#
_entry.id   AF-G9DD72-F1
#
_cell.length_a   1.000
_cell.length_b   1.000
_cell.length_c   1.000
_cell.angle_alpha   90.00
_cell.angle_beta   90.00
_cell.angle_gamma   90.00
#
_symmetry.space_group_name_H-M   'P 1'
#
loop_
_entity.id
_entity.type
_entity.pdbx_description
1 polymer ?
#
loop_
_entity_poly.entity_id
_entity_poly.type
_entity_poly.pdbx_seq_one_letter_code
_entity_poly.pdbx_strand_id
1 'polypeptide(L)'
;MKKHILSLALGSLLVSTLSAEDDGFYMSAGYQIGEAAQMVTNTKGIQQLSDNYENLSKLLTRYSTLNNFIQLASDPSAINAARENLGASAKNLIGDTKNSPAYQAVLLAINAAVGFWNVVGYVTQCGGNANGQESTSSKTIFNNEPGYRSTSITCSLNGHAPGYYGPMSIENLKKLNEASQILQTALKHGLPALKENNGKVNVTYTYTCSGHGNNNCSPSVNGTKTTTQTIDGKSVTTTISSKVVGSIAHGNTSHVITNKLGGVPDSAQALLAQASTLINTINKACPYFHASNSSEANAPKFSTTTGKICGAFSEEISAIQKM
;
A
#
# COMPACT_ATOMS: atom_id res chain seq x y z
N MET A 1 -36.28 2.48 11.19
CA MET A 1 -36.70 1.14 11.66
C MET A 1 -37.99 0.80 10.92
N LYS A 2 -38.17 -0.25 10.12
CA LYS A 2 -37.59 -1.59 10.02
C LYS A 2 -37.67 -2.08 8.56
N LYS A 3 -36.65 -2.81 8.11
CA LYS A 3 -36.74 -3.74 6.97
C LYS A 3 -37.37 -5.03 7.47
N HIS A 4 -38.32 -5.60 6.73
CA HIS A 4 -38.76 -6.98 6.94
C HIS A 4 -38.42 -7.80 5.69
N ILE A 5 -37.42 -8.66 5.85
CA ILE A 5 -37.13 -9.80 4.99
C ILE A 5 -38.01 -10.93 5.52
N LEU A 6 -38.83 -11.55 4.68
CA LEU A 6 -39.48 -12.81 5.01
C LEU A 6 -38.90 -13.91 4.11
N SER A 7 -38.12 -14.76 4.77
CA SER A 7 -37.53 -16.00 4.29
C SER A 7 -38.61 -17.03 3.99
N LEU A 8 -38.56 -17.62 2.80
CA LEU A 8 -39.33 -18.79 2.39
C LEU A 8 -38.57 -20.05 2.88
N ALA A 9 -39.19 -20.85 3.76
CA ALA A 9 -38.70 -22.18 4.12
C ALA A 9 -39.76 -23.22 3.73
N LEU A 10 -39.30 -24.23 2.99
CA LEU A 10 -40.06 -25.30 2.35
C LEU A 10 -39.82 -26.61 3.12
N GLY A 11 -40.88 -27.42 3.28
CA GLY A 11 -40.83 -28.84 3.66
C GLY A 11 -41.14 -29.12 5.14
N SER A 12 -41.91 -30.14 5.52
CA SER A 12 -42.53 -31.24 4.77
C SER A 12 -43.43 -32.06 5.70
N LEU A 13 -44.50 -32.60 5.11
CA LEU A 13 -45.22 -33.87 5.38
C LEU A 13 -45.20 -34.50 6.78
N LEU A 14 -46.41 -34.80 7.26
CA LEU A 14 -46.73 -36.13 7.79
C LEU A 14 -48.08 -36.61 7.21
N VAL A 15 -48.04 -37.80 6.61
CA VAL A 15 -49.17 -38.57 6.07
C VAL A 15 -49.58 -39.60 7.12
N SER A 16 -50.89 -39.83 7.28
CA SER A 16 -51.43 -41.09 7.79
C SER A 16 -52.65 -41.51 6.96
N THR A 17 -52.52 -42.71 6.38
CA THR A 17 -53.52 -43.70 5.91
C THR A 17 -54.77 -43.81 6.81
N LEU A 18 -55.97 -44.29 6.44
CA LEU A 18 -56.65 -44.82 5.25
C LEU A 18 -58.08 -45.15 5.75
N SER A 19 -59.16 -44.86 5.02
CA SER A 19 -60.31 -45.77 4.77
C SER A 19 -61.49 -45.06 4.10
N ALA A 20 -61.90 -45.69 2.99
CA ALA A 20 -63.11 -45.62 2.20
C ALA A 20 -64.32 -44.86 2.78
N GLU A 21 -64.93 -43.98 1.97
CA GLU A 21 -66.11 -44.31 1.17
C GLU A 21 -66.47 -43.08 0.30
N ASP A 22 -67.05 -43.35 -0.86
CA ASP A 22 -67.85 -42.46 -1.70
C ASP A 22 -67.18 -41.57 -2.77
N ASP A 23 -67.71 -41.72 -4.00
CA ASP A 23 -67.23 -41.21 -5.27
C ASP A 23 -67.42 -39.69 -5.43
N GLY A 24 -66.56 -38.90 -4.77
CA GLY A 24 -66.57 -37.44 -4.92
C GLY A 24 -65.21 -36.72 -4.80
N PHE A 25 -64.16 -37.41 -4.36
CA PHE A 25 -62.91 -36.74 -3.96
C PHE A 25 -61.94 -36.41 -5.11
N TYR A 26 -62.06 -37.07 -6.26
CA TYR A 26 -61.11 -36.88 -7.38
C TYR A 26 -61.44 -35.70 -8.30
N MET A 27 -62.64 -35.11 -8.22
CA MET A 27 -63.00 -33.93 -9.02
C MET A 27 -62.67 -32.59 -8.35
N SER A 28 -62.61 -32.53 -7.00
CA SER A 28 -62.27 -31.30 -6.27
C SER A 28 -60.76 -31.08 -6.13
N ALA A 29 -59.97 -32.15 -6.01
CA ALA A 29 -58.51 -32.06 -6.07
C ALA A 29 -58.02 -31.71 -7.49
N GLY A 30 -58.63 -32.28 -8.55
CA GLY A 30 -58.29 -31.95 -9.93
C GLY A 30 -58.63 -30.50 -10.33
N TYR A 31 -59.75 -29.95 -9.81
CA TYR A 31 -60.12 -28.55 -10.03
C TYR A 31 -59.20 -27.59 -9.25
N GLN A 32 -58.87 -27.88 -7.98
CA GLN A 32 -57.94 -27.06 -7.19
C GLN A 32 -56.49 -27.16 -7.71
N ILE A 33 -56.05 -28.32 -8.21
CA ILE A 33 -54.74 -28.50 -8.84
C ILE A 33 -54.72 -27.87 -10.24
N GLY A 34 -55.84 -27.90 -10.98
CA GLY A 34 -56.01 -27.24 -12.27
C GLY A 34 -55.98 -25.72 -12.16
N GLU A 35 -56.72 -25.13 -11.21
CA GLU A 35 -56.65 -23.70 -10.89
C GLU A 35 -55.26 -23.31 -10.39
N ALA A 36 -54.63 -24.09 -9.50
CA ALA A 36 -53.29 -23.78 -9.01
C ALA A 36 -52.21 -23.90 -10.11
N ALA A 37 -52.27 -24.92 -10.96
CA ALA A 37 -51.34 -25.09 -12.09
C ALA A 37 -51.56 -24.04 -13.18
N GLN A 38 -52.82 -23.65 -13.44
CA GLN A 38 -53.16 -22.59 -14.37
C GLN A 38 -52.80 -21.21 -13.80
N MET A 39 -52.96 -21.00 -12.48
CA MET A 39 -52.48 -19.81 -11.79
C MET A 39 -50.96 -19.71 -11.86
N VAL A 40 -50.21 -20.79 -11.58
CA VAL A 40 -48.73 -20.83 -11.70
C VAL A 40 -48.25 -20.62 -13.14
N THR A 41 -48.95 -21.17 -14.13
CA THR A 41 -48.63 -20.97 -15.56
C THR A 41 -48.93 -19.55 -16.00
N ASN A 42 -50.05 -18.97 -15.56
CA ASN A 42 -50.39 -17.57 -15.77
C ASN A 42 -49.41 -16.63 -15.04
N THR A 43 -48.95 -16.95 -13.83
CA THR A 43 -47.92 -16.17 -13.12
C THR A 43 -46.56 -16.25 -13.83
N LYS A 44 -46.16 -17.42 -14.36
CA LYS A 44 -44.95 -17.55 -15.19
C LYS A 44 -45.07 -16.77 -16.50
N GLY A 45 -46.24 -16.79 -17.15
CA GLY A 45 -46.50 -15.99 -18.36
C GLY A 45 -46.49 -14.48 -18.08
N ILE A 46 -47.07 -14.04 -16.96
CA ILE A 46 -47.03 -12.65 -16.50
C ILE A 46 -45.61 -12.23 -16.12
N GLN A 47 -44.83 -13.10 -15.47
CA GLN A 47 -43.42 -12.84 -15.17
C GLN A 47 -42.61 -12.70 -16.46
N GLN A 48 -42.76 -13.62 -17.43
CA GLN A 48 -42.10 -13.52 -18.73
C GLN A 48 -42.50 -12.26 -19.50
N LEU A 49 -43.78 -11.87 -19.45
CA LEU A 49 -44.25 -10.63 -20.05
C LEU A 49 -43.61 -9.41 -19.36
N SER A 50 -43.58 -9.40 -18.03
CA SER A 50 -42.92 -8.35 -17.23
C SER A 50 -41.43 -8.24 -17.57
N ASP A 51 -40.70 -9.36 -17.63
CA ASP A 51 -39.29 -9.41 -17.98
C ASP A 51 -39.06 -8.91 -19.42
N ASN A 52 -39.95 -9.25 -20.35
CA ASN A 52 -39.92 -8.76 -21.73
C ASN A 52 -40.17 -7.26 -21.82
N TYR A 53 -41.11 -6.71 -21.05
CA TYR A 53 -41.35 -5.27 -20.97
C TYR A 53 -40.15 -4.52 -20.36
N GLU A 54 -39.51 -5.08 -19.32
CA GLU A 54 -38.30 -4.49 -18.74
C GLU A 54 -37.14 -4.50 -19.75
N ASN A 55 -36.95 -5.60 -20.48
CA ASN A 55 -35.95 -5.69 -21.54
C ASN A 55 -36.20 -4.71 -22.69
N LEU A 56 -37.45 -4.58 -23.13
CA LEU A 56 -37.85 -3.61 -24.15
C LEU A 56 -37.60 -2.17 -23.67
N SER A 57 -37.94 -1.85 -22.43
CA SER A 57 -37.68 -0.53 -21.82
C SER A 57 -36.18 -0.21 -21.80
N LYS A 58 -35.34 -1.16 -21.40
CA LYS A 58 -33.87 -1.03 -21.44
C LYS A 58 -33.35 -0.82 -22.86
N LEU A 59 -33.89 -1.56 -23.84
CA LEU A 59 -33.50 -1.44 -25.24
C LEU A 59 -33.87 -0.08 -25.83
N LEU A 60 -35.10 0.39 -25.60
CA LEU A 60 -35.57 1.70 -26.03
C LEU A 60 -34.74 2.83 -25.41
N THR A 61 -34.38 2.69 -24.12
CA THR A 61 -33.48 3.65 -23.45
C THR A 61 -32.11 3.68 -24.11
N ARG A 62 -31.50 2.52 -24.38
CA ARG A 62 -30.20 2.42 -25.09
C ARG A 62 -30.27 3.03 -26.48
N TYR A 63 -31.33 2.74 -27.23
CA TYR A 63 -31.52 3.30 -28.57
C TYR A 63 -31.66 4.83 -28.53
N SER A 64 -32.42 5.36 -27.57
CA SER A 64 -32.53 6.81 -27.35
C SER A 64 -31.18 7.46 -27.04
N THR A 65 -30.39 6.86 -26.13
CA THR A 65 -29.02 7.33 -25.82
C THR A 65 -28.12 7.29 -27.06
N LEU A 66 -28.17 6.21 -27.85
CA LEU A 66 -27.36 6.07 -29.05
C LEU A 66 -27.74 7.10 -30.12
N ASN A 67 -29.04 7.32 -30.33
CA ASN A 67 -29.52 8.32 -31.27
C ASN A 67 -29.07 9.73 -30.88
N ASN A 68 -29.13 10.07 -29.59
CA ASN A 68 -28.59 11.33 -29.08
C ASN A 68 -27.06 11.42 -29.30
N PHE A 69 -26.32 10.34 -29.01
CA PHE A 69 -24.89 10.29 -29.26
C PHE A 69 -24.54 10.53 -30.75
N ILE A 70 -25.28 9.93 -31.70
CA ILE A 70 -25.08 10.16 -33.13
C ILE A 70 -25.30 11.63 -33.50
N GLN A 71 -26.33 12.27 -32.93
CA GLN A 71 -26.58 13.70 -33.13
C GLN A 71 -25.41 14.55 -32.60
N LEU A 72 -24.98 14.32 -31.35
CA LEU A 72 -23.84 15.04 -30.76
C LEU A 72 -22.53 14.80 -31.52
N ALA A 73 -22.30 13.58 -31.99
CA ALA A 73 -21.10 13.21 -32.74
C ALA A 73 -21.08 13.76 -34.17
N SER A 74 -22.22 14.24 -34.67
CA SER A 74 -22.33 14.89 -35.99
C SER A 74 -22.32 16.42 -35.89
N ASP A 75 -22.33 16.98 -34.68
CA ASP A 75 -22.30 18.42 -34.41
C ASP A 75 -20.89 18.87 -33.98
N PRO A 76 -20.16 19.63 -34.82
CA PRO A 76 -18.83 20.13 -34.50
C PRO A 76 -18.77 20.98 -33.21
N SER A 77 -19.85 21.71 -32.88
CA SER A 77 -19.89 22.54 -31.68
C SER A 77 -19.95 21.68 -30.41
N ALA A 78 -20.76 20.62 -30.42
CA ALA A 78 -20.83 19.64 -29.34
C ALA A 78 -19.50 18.89 -29.18
N ILE A 79 -18.84 18.52 -30.30
CA ILE A 79 -17.51 17.92 -30.27
C ILE A 79 -16.49 18.86 -29.63
N ASN A 80 -16.48 20.13 -30.02
CA ASN A 80 -15.54 21.12 -29.47
C ASN A 80 -15.78 21.36 -27.97
N ALA A 81 -17.03 21.48 -27.52
CA ALA A 81 -17.35 21.58 -26.10
C ALA A 81 -16.88 20.34 -25.31
N ALA A 82 -17.06 19.13 -25.87
CA ALA A 82 -16.54 17.92 -25.26
C ALA A 82 -15.00 17.92 -25.17
N ARG A 83 -14.31 18.40 -26.21
CA ARG A 83 -12.84 18.56 -26.20
C ARG A 83 -12.35 19.56 -25.16
N GLU A 84 -13.04 20.69 -25.01
CA GLU A 84 -12.74 21.69 -23.98
C GLU A 84 -12.93 21.12 -22.57
N ASN A 85 -14.02 20.40 -22.33
CA ASN A 85 -14.28 19.72 -21.06
C ASN A 85 -13.20 18.67 -20.74
N LEU A 86 -12.73 17.91 -21.75
CA LEU A 86 -11.62 16.99 -21.59
C LEU A 86 -10.32 17.71 -21.26
N GLY A 87 -10.03 18.84 -21.92
CA GLY A 87 -8.86 19.67 -21.62
C GLY A 87 -8.86 20.22 -20.19
N ALA A 88 -10.02 20.72 -19.73
CA ALA A 88 -10.20 21.18 -18.35
C ALA A 88 -10.04 20.05 -17.33
N SER A 89 -10.65 18.89 -17.61
CA SER A 89 -10.54 17.70 -16.74
C SER A 89 -9.10 17.20 -16.65
N ALA A 90 -8.38 17.16 -17.77
CA ALA A 90 -6.96 16.80 -17.81
C ALA A 90 -6.13 17.79 -16.98
N LYS A 91 -6.33 19.10 -17.15
CA LYS A 91 -5.66 20.14 -16.36
C LYS A 91 -5.89 19.96 -14.86
N ASN A 92 -7.12 19.66 -14.44
CA ASN A 92 -7.43 19.40 -13.04
C ASN A 92 -6.71 18.14 -12.54
N LEU A 93 -6.69 17.06 -13.32
CA LEU A 93 -6.04 15.80 -12.93
C LEU A 93 -4.51 15.92 -12.80
N ILE A 94 -3.84 16.58 -13.74
CA ILE A 94 -2.37 16.60 -13.76
C ILE A 94 -1.76 17.90 -13.23
N GLY A 95 -2.52 18.98 -13.22
CA GLY A 95 -2.07 20.32 -12.86
C GLY A 95 -2.44 20.75 -11.45
N ASP A 96 -3.53 20.23 -10.88
CA ASP A 96 -3.92 20.52 -9.50
C ASP A 96 -3.36 19.48 -8.54
N THR A 97 -3.31 19.84 -7.25
CA THR A 97 -2.87 18.96 -6.16
C THR A 97 -4.06 18.57 -5.28
N LYS A 98 -4.63 19.53 -4.56
CA LYS A 98 -5.71 19.30 -3.58
C LYS A 98 -6.97 18.70 -4.20
N ASN A 99 -7.35 19.17 -5.39
CA ASN A 99 -8.59 18.77 -6.06
C ASN A 99 -8.38 17.63 -7.06
N SER A 100 -7.14 17.20 -7.30
CA SER A 100 -6.84 16.10 -8.23
C SER A 100 -6.95 14.76 -7.51
N PRO A 101 -7.89 13.88 -7.90
CA PRO A 101 -7.92 12.51 -7.38
C PRO A 101 -6.65 11.73 -7.69
N ALA A 102 -6.00 12.00 -8.83
CA ALA A 102 -4.75 11.35 -9.22
C ALA A 102 -3.60 11.75 -8.29
N TYR A 103 -3.48 13.03 -7.94
CA TYR A 103 -2.51 13.50 -6.96
C TYR A 103 -2.75 12.89 -5.58
N GLN A 104 -4.01 12.86 -5.11
CA GLN A 104 -4.34 12.27 -3.81
C GLN A 104 -4.02 10.77 -3.76
N ALA A 105 -4.24 10.02 -4.85
CA ALA A 105 -3.88 8.61 -4.93
C ALA A 105 -2.35 8.38 -4.84
N VAL A 106 -1.55 9.16 -5.57
CA VAL A 106 -0.08 9.11 -5.49
C VAL A 106 0.41 9.43 -4.09
N LEU A 107 -0.12 10.51 -3.49
CA LEU A 107 0.22 10.93 -2.14
C LEU A 107 -0.13 9.85 -1.11
N LEU A 108 -1.29 9.19 -1.27
CA LEU A 108 -1.72 8.11 -0.39
C LEU A 108 -0.80 6.89 -0.48
N ALA A 109 -0.43 6.45 -1.68
CA ALA A 109 0.49 5.32 -1.86
C ALA A 109 1.85 5.57 -1.20
N ILE A 110 2.42 6.77 -1.41
CA ILE A 110 3.69 7.17 -0.78
C ILE A 110 3.55 7.23 0.74
N ASN A 111 2.48 7.85 1.27
CA ASN A 111 2.24 7.93 2.70
C ASN A 111 2.01 6.56 3.33
N ALA A 112 1.39 5.61 2.62
CA ALA A 112 1.18 4.26 3.12
C ALA A 112 2.52 3.53 3.30
N ALA A 113 3.44 3.63 2.33
CA ALA A 113 4.77 3.03 2.44
C ALA A 113 5.60 3.65 3.58
N VAL A 114 5.64 4.98 3.68
CA VAL A 114 6.34 5.69 4.77
C VAL A 114 5.71 5.39 6.12
N GLY A 115 4.38 5.44 6.19
CA GLY A 115 3.61 5.14 7.40
C GLY A 115 3.82 3.71 7.90
N PHE A 116 3.89 2.74 6.99
CA PHE A 116 4.21 1.36 7.33
C PHE A 116 5.57 1.24 8.02
N TRP A 117 6.61 1.84 7.45
CA TRP A 117 7.94 1.84 8.07
C TRP A 117 7.95 2.58 9.42
N ASN A 118 7.21 3.70 9.55
CA ASN A 118 7.06 4.39 10.82
C ASN A 118 6.43 3.53 11.92
N VAL A 119 5.56 2.59 11.56
CA VAL A 119 4.91 1.67 12.51
C VAL A 119 5.83 0.50 12.88
N VAL A 120 6.52 -0.11 11.90
CA VAL A 120 7.26 -1.37 12.13
C VAL A 120 8.77 -1.18 12.31
N GLY A 121 9.32 0.01 12.04
CA GLY A 121 10.76 0.27 12.07
C GLY A 121 11.36 0.03 13.45
N TYR A 122 10.70 0.47 14.52
CA TYR A 122 11.23 0.35 15.88
C TYR A 122 11.30 -1.09 16.43
N VAL A 123 10.50 -2.01 15.89
CA VAL A 123 10.45 -3.43 16.31
C VAL A 123 11.31 -4.33 15.44
N THR A 124 11.64 -3.85 14.24
CA THR A 124 12.45 -4.57 13.26
C THR A 124 13.88 -4.69 13.74
N GLN A 125 14.40 -5.92 13.81
CA GLN A 125 15.79 -6.12 14.20
C GLN A 125 16.74 -5.93 13.01
N CYS A 126 17.89 -5.32 13.28
CA CYS A 126 18.95 -5.09 12.32
C CYS A 126 20.32 -5.18 13.00
N GLY A 127 21.35 -5.55 12.23
CA GLY A 127 22.67 -5.79 12.78
C GLY A 127 23.64 -6.37 11.76
N GLY A 128 24.80 -6.82 12.25
CA GLY A 128 25.86 -7.34 11.42
C GLY A 128 26.83 -6.27 10.91
N ASN A 129 27.72 -6.74 10.05
CA ASN A 129 28.77 -6.00 9.38
C ASN A 129 28.45 -5.82 7.89
N ALA A 130 29.35 -5.12 7.19
CA ALA A 130 29.30 -4.97 5.75
C ALA A 130 29.18 -6.35 5.06
N ASN A 131 28.57 -6.36 3.88
CA ASN A 131 28.36 -7.56 3.06
C ASN A 131 27.45 -8.61 3.75
N GLY A 132 26.58 -8.15 4.66
CA GLY A 132 25.61 -9.00 5.35
C GLY A 132 26.24 -10.03 6.28
N GLN A 133 27.45 -9.78 6.77
CA GLN A 133 28.15 -10.69 7.68
C GLN A 133 27.67 -10.52 9.12
N GLU A 134 27.79 -11.58 9.92
CA GLU A 134 27.59 -11.51 11.36
C GLU A 134 28.61 -10.56 12.01
N SER A 135 28.21 -9.96 13.13
CA SER A 135 29.08 -9.11 13.95
C SER A 135 29.15 -9.61 15.39
N THR A 136 30.32 -9.41 16.02
CA THR A 136 30.53 -9.72 17.44
C THR A 136 30.08 -8.59 18.35
N SER A 137 30.39 -7.33 17.99
CA SER A 137 30.15 -6.17 18.85
C SER A 137 29.92 -4.88 18.05
N SER A 138 29.23 -4.96 16.93
CA SER A 138 28.96 -3.81 16.05
C SER A 138 27.67 -3.11 16.46
N LYS A 139 27.74 -1.78 16.48
CA LYS A 139 26.59 -0.89 16.68
C LYS A 139 26.56 0.15 15.56
N THR A 140 25.51 0.14 14.76
CA THR A 140 25.29 1.11 13.68
C THR A 140 23.96 1.83 13.90
N ILE A 141 23.98 3.16 13.93
CA ILE A 141 22.81 3.98 14.27
C ILE A 141 22.45 4.85 13.07
N PHE A 142 21.20 4.78 12.62
CA PHE A 142 20.65 5.60 11.55
C PHE A 142 19.82 6.73 12.15
N ASN A 143 20.17 7.97 11.84
CA ASN A 143 19.49 9.16 12.37
C ASN A 143 18.28 9.54 11.50
N ASN A 144 17.33 10.25 12.09
CA ASN A 144 16.05 10.62 11.47
C ASN A 144 15.21 9.40 11.06
N GLU A 145 15.23 8.36 11.89
CA GLU A 145 14.49 7.11 11.70
C GLU A 145 13.58 6.84 12.93
N PRO A 146 12.44 6.15 12.76
CA PRO A 146 11.43 5.97 13.79
C PRO A 146 11.83 4.89 14.81
N GLY A 147 12.76 5.23 15.69
CA GLY A 147 13.25 4.35 16.76
C GLY A 147 12.35 4.32 17.99
N TYR A 148 12.52 3.30 18.84
CA TYR A 148 11.78 3.20 20.09
C TYR A 148 12.16 4.38 21.02
N ARG A 149 11.22 5.31 21.23
CA ARG A 149 11.41 6.54 22.02
C ARG A 149 12.66 7.34 21.58
N SER A 150 12.99 7.29 20.30
CA SER A 150 14.18 7.89 19.72
C SER A 150 13.92 8.34 18.29
N THR A 151 14.65 9.35 17.83
CA THR A 151 14.68 9.78 16.42
C THR A 151 15.77 9.04 15.63
N SER A 152 16.15 7.85 16.09
CA SER A 152 17.17 7.03 15.46
C SER A 152 16.90 5.54 15.67
N ILE A 153 17.11 4.74 14.63
CA ILE A 153 17.11 3.28 14.72
C ILE A 153 18.53 2.80 15.01
N THR A 154 18.66 1.95 16.03
CA THR A 154 19.94 1.35 16.43
C THR A 154 19.98 -0.11 15.99
N CYS A 155 20.94 -0.44 15.13
CA CYS A 155 21.25 -1.81 14.73
C CYS A 155 22.41 -2.34 15.55
N SER A 156 22.09 -3.24 16.47
CA SER A 156 23.07 -3.82 17.40
C SER A 156 22.78 -5.29 17.70
N LEU A 157 22.05 -5.99 16.83
CA LEU A 157 21.88 -7.44 16.96
C LEU A 157 23.17 -8.13 16.49
N ASN A 158 23.95 -8.61 17.46
CA ASN A 158 25.22 -9.32 17.28
C ASN A 158 25.02 -10.82 17.51
N GLY A 159 25.94 -11.66 17.04
CA GLY A 159 25.87 -13.12 17.22
C GLY A 159 24.86 -13.84 16.29
N HIS A 160 24.31 -13.11 15.31
CA HIS A 160 23.31 -13.62 14.38
C HIS A 160 23.60 -13.15 12.96
N ALA A 161 23.65 -14.09 12.02
CA ALA A 161 23.82 -13.77 10.60
C ALA A 161 22.61 -13.00 10.04
N PRO A 162 22.82 -11.83 9.40
CA PRO A 162 21.75 -11.12 8.70
C PRO A 162 21.09 -11.94 7.60
N GLY A 163 19.77 -11.84 7.47
CA GLY A 163 19.02 -12.58 6.46
C GLY A 163 17.54 -12.76 6.76
N TYR A 164 16.91 -13.65 6.00
CA TYR A 164 15.49 -13.98 6.14
C TYR A 164 15.18 -14.47 7.56
N TYR A 165 14.20 -13.85 8.21
CA TYR A 165 13.83 -14.13 9.59
C TYR A 165 14.99 -13.97 10.60
N GLY A 166 16.03 -13.22 10.23
CA GLY A 166 17.12 -12.78 11.10
C GLY A 166 17.19 -11.24 11.15
N PRO A 167 18.30 -10.65 11.61
CA PRO A 167 18.46 -9.19 11.52
C PRO A 167 18.49 -8.75 10.06
N MET A 168 17.88 -7.59 9.77
CA MET A 168 18.12 -6.89 8.51
C MET A 168 19.61 -6.52 8.42
N SER A 169 20.24 -6.84 7.29
CA SER A 169 21.61 -6.42 7.03
C SER A 169 21.73 -4.91 6.95
N ILE A 170 22.88 -4.38 7.35
CA ILE A 170 23.15 -2.93 7.27
C ILE A 170 23.11 -2.43 5.81
N GLU A 171 23.42 -3.28 4.83
CA GLU A 171 23.27 -2.93 3.41
C GLU A 171 21.80 -2.69 3.02
N ASN A 172 20.90 -3.61 3.40
CA ASN A 172 19.48 -3.44 3.14
C ASN A 172 18.93 -2.23 3.89
N LEU A 173 19.38 -2.00 5.13
CA LEU A 173 18.94 -0.85 5.88
C LEU A 173 19.46 0.48 5.32
N LYS A 174 20.66 0.53 4.73
CA LYS A 174 21.14 1.72 3.99
C LYS A 174 20.23 2.05 2.81
N LYS A 175 19.84 1.03 2.01
CA LYS A 175 18.90 1.19 0.88
C LYS A 175 17.53 1.69 1.36
N LEU A 176 17.01 1.07 2.41
CA LEU A 176 15.75 1.45 3.04
C LEU A 176 15.80 2.89 3.57
N ASN A 177 16.82 3.23 4.34
CA ASN A 177 17.02 4.54 4.94
C ASN A 177 17.13 5.61 3.85
N GLU A 178 17.94 5.43 2.79
CA GLU A 178 18.01 6.42 1.72
C GLU A 178 16.64 6.72 1.09
N ALA A 179 15.86 5.68 0.77
CA ALA A 179 14.50 5.85 0.25
C ALA A 179 13.59 6.56 1.26
N SER A 180 13.62 6.15 2.53
CA SER A 180 12.88 6.78 3.64
C SER A 180 13.20 8.27 3.76
N GLN A 181 14.48 8.65 3.74
CA GLN A 181 14.93 10.04 3.87
C GLN A 181 14.52 10.90 2.66
N ILE A 182 14.60 10.36 1.45
CA ILE A 182 14.11 11.05 0.24
C ILE A 182 12.61 11.31 0.35
N LEU A 183 11.82 10.28 0.66
CA LEU A 183 10.37 10.37 0.76
C LEU A 183 9.94 11.35 1.85
N GLN A 184 10.50 11.23 3.05
CA GLN A 184 10.18 12.15 4.15
C GLN A 184 10.55 13.60 3.82
N THR A 185 11.68 13.83 3.17
CA THR A 185 12.09 15.18 2.74
C THR A 185 11.13 15.75 1.70
N ALA A 186 10.74 14.95 0.70
CA ALA A 186 9.78 15.35 -0.32
C ALA A 186 8.38 15.62 0.25
N LEU A 187 7.90 14.75 1.15
CA LEU A 187 6.62 14.93 1.85
C LEU A 187 6.60 16.21 2.69
N LYS A 188 7.71 16.51 3.38
CA LYS A 188 7.85 17.74 4.18
C LYS A 188 7.85 18.99 3.31
N HIS A 189 8.46 18.93 2.12
CA HIS A 189 8.46 20.03 1.15
C HIS A 189 7.10 20.19 0.45
N GLY A 190 6.37 19.10 0.28
CA GLY A 190 5.14 19.01 -0.49
C GLY A 190 5.41 18.46 -1.89
N LEU A 191 4.61 17.47 -2.31
CA LEU A 191 4.73 16.88 -3.63
C LEU A 191 4.23 17.86 -4.69
N PRO A 192 4.91 17.97 -5.84
CA PRO A 192 4.45 18.82 -6.93
C PRO A 192 3.27 18.18 -7.68
N ALA A 193 2.54 18.98 -8.47
CA ALA A 193 1.49 18.46 -9.35
C ALA A 193 2.04 17.43 -10.36
N LEU A 194 1.21 16.50 -10.82
CA LEU A 194 1.65 15.35 -11.65
C LEU A 194 2.36 15.76 -12.96
N LYS A 195 2.00 16.90 -13.55
CA LYS A 195 2.65 17.44 -14.75
C LYS A 195 4.08 17.93 -14.51
N GLU A 196 4.42 18.26 -13.27
CA GLU A 196 5.73 18.80 -12.90
C GLU A 196 6.71 17.64 -12.66
N ASN A 197 7.45 17.30 -13.71
CA ASN A 197 8.33 16.14 -13.76
C ASN A 197 9.82 16.49 -13.54
N ASN A 198 10.15 17.78 -13.43
CA ASN A 198 11.53 18.27 -13.41
C ASN A 198 11.96 18.90 -12.08
N GLY A 199 11.08 18.90 -11.08
CA GLY A 199 11.39 19.35 -9.73
C GLY A 199 12.52 18.56 -9.09
N LYS A 200 13.13 19.16 -8.07
CA LYS A 200 14.30 18.63 -7.38
C LYS A 200 14.28 19.02 -5.92
N VAL A 201 14.73 18.09 -5.07
CA VAL A 201 14.93 18.30 -3.65
C VAL A 201 16.35 17.90 -3.24
N ASN A 202 16.90 18.57 -2.22
CA ASN A 202 18.18 18.21 -1.63
C ASN A 202 17.93 17.42 -0.35
N VAL A 203 18.60 16.27 -0.22
CA VAL A 203 18.42 15.36 0.90
C VAL A 203 19.73 15.23 1.65
N THR A 204 19.69 15.24 2.97
CA THR A 204 20.87 15.00 3.81
C THR A 204 20.49 14.08 4.95
N TYR A 205 21.27 13.02 5.15
CA TYR A 205 21.06 12.07 6.23
C TYR A 205 22.40 11.57 6.77
N THR A 206 22.37 11.06 7.99
CA THR A 206 23.57 10.64 8.71
C THR A 206 23.37 9.29 9.39
N TYR A 207 24.46 8.53 9.50
CA TYR A 207 24.51 7.33 10.34
C TYR A 207 25.87 7.22 11.01
N THR A 208 25.93 6.49 12.13
CA THR A 208 27.15 6.31 12.92
C THR A 208 27.50 4.84 13.08
N CYS A 209 28.79 4.53 13.19
CA CYS A 209 29.30 3.20 13.50
C CYS A 209 30.22 3.27 14.72
N SER A 210 30.00 2.37 15.66
CA SER A 210 30.87 2.14 16.81
C SER A 210 30.95 0.64 17.14
N GLY A 211 31.86 0.31 18.06
CA GLY A 211 32.12 -1.06 18.50
C GLY A 211 33.23 -1.76 17.71
N HIS A 212 33.96 -2.65 18.41
CA HIS A 212 35.12 -3.33 17.83
C HIS A 212 34.71 -4.20 16.63
N GLY A 213 35.49 -4.13 15.55
CA GLY A 213 35.23 -4.87 14.31
C GLY A 213 34.07 -4.35 13.45
N ASN A 214 33.46 -3.20 13.77
CA ASN A 214 32.40 -2.60 12.95
C ASN A 214 32.98 -1.97 11.68
N ASN A 215 32.75 -2.61 10.53
CA ASN A 215 33.24 -2.15 9.23
C ASN A 215 32.18 -1.43 8.37
N ASN A 216 30.98 -1.19 8.90
CA ASN A 216 29.87 -0.58 8.15
C ASN A 216 30.12 0.87 7.67
N CYS A 217 31.12 1.54 8.25
CA CYS A 217 31.57 2.89 7.90
C CYS A 217 32.94 2.92 7.18
N SER A 218 33.56 1.76 6.90
CA SER A 218 34.83 1.66 6.15
C SER A 218 34.57 1.64 4.63
N PRO A 219 35.46 2.19 3.75
CA PRO A 219 36.83 2.69 3.96
C PRO A 219 36.95 4.23 4.04
N SER A 220 35.86 4.97 4.25
CA SER A 220 35.84 6.44 4.13
C SER A 220 36.47 7.23 5.29
N VAL A 221 37.35 6.67 6.13
CA VAL A 221 37.88 7.38 7.31
C VAL A 221 38.54 8.72 6.95
N ASN A 222 38.01 9.83 7.49
CA ASN A 222 38.47 11.21 7.31
C ASN A 222 38.60 11.69 5.86
N GLY A 223 37.61 11.36 5.02
CA GLY A 223 37.55 11.83 3.64
C GLY A 223 36.16 12.35 3.24
N THR A 224 36.15 13.16 2.19
CA THR A 224 34.94 13.51 1.44
C THR A 224 35.06 12.89 0.05
N LYS A 225 34.04 12.16 -0.37
CA LYS A 225 33.94 11.56 -1.71
C LYS A 225 32.68 12.08 -2.39
N THR A 226 32.83 12.63 -3.58
CA THR A 226 31.69 12.98 -4.44
C THR A 226 31.54 11.91 -5.52
N THR A 227 30.32 11.41 -5.68
CA THR A 227 29.95 10.41 -6.68
C THR A 227 28.66 10.86 -7.36
N THR A 228 28.38 10.26 -8.52
CA THR A 228 27.08 10.43 -9.19
C THR A 228 26.35 9.10 -9.11
N GLN A 229 25.10 9.15 -8.68
CA GLN A 229 24.20 8.00 -8.72
C GLN A 229 23.01 8.31 -9.62
N THR A 230 22.42 7.27 -10.19
CA THR A 230 21.23 7.41 -11.04
C THR A 230 19.99 7.11 -10.20
N ILE A 231 19.08 8.08 -10.08
CA ILE A 231 17.75 7.91 -9.47
C ILE A 231 16.70 8.21 -10.55
N ASP A 232 15.85 7.22 -10.87
CA ASP A 232 14.81 7.34 -11.91
C ASP A 232 15.35 7.86 -13.25
N GLY A 233 16.49 7.33 -13.70
CA GLY A 233 17.16 7.74 -14.94
C GLY A 233 17.85 9.11 -14.90
N LYS A 234 17.78 9.83 -13.77
CA LYS A 234 18.42 11.15 -13.59
C LYS A 234 19.70 11.05 -12.76
N SER A 235 20.72 11.78 -13.18
CA SER A 235 21.98 11.90 -12.44
C SER A 235 21.82 12.79 -11.21
N VAL A 236 22.12 12.22 -10.04
CA VAL A 236 22.10 12.87 -8.73
C VAL A 236 23.51 12.90 -8.17
N THR A 237 23.96 14.06 -7.73
CA THR A 237 25.29 14.22 -7.12
C THR A 237 25.22 13.87 -5.65
N THR A 238 25.98 12.86 -5.23
CA THR A 238 26.04 12.39 -3.84
C THR A 238 27.41 12.69 -3.26
N THR A 239 27.44 13.55 -2.26
CA THR A 239 28.64 13.82 -1.46
C THR A 239 28.56 13.04 -0.16
N ILE A 240 29.51 12.15 0.05
CA ILE A 240 29.65 11.33 1.25
C ILE A 240 30.85 11.86 2.03
N SER A 241 30.63 12.34 3.24
CA SER A 241 31.70 12.76 4.15
C SER A 241 31.74 11.87 5.39
N SER A 242 32.94 11.63 5.89
CA SER A 242 33.17 10.84 7.09
C SER A 242 34.01 11.61 8.09
N LYS A 243 33.61 11.54 9.35
CA LYS A 243 34.35 12.13 10.47
C LYS A 243 34.47 11.13 11.60
N VAL A 244 35.65 11.04 12.21
CA VAL A 244 35.83 10.31 13.47
C VAL A 244 35.55 11.25 14.64
N VAL A 245 34.74 10.79 15.61
CA VAL A 245 34.38 11.52 16.83
C VAL A 245 34.60 10.61 18.03
N GLY A 246 35.37 11.04 19.03
CA GLY A 246 35.65 10.27 20.25
C GLY A 246 37.12 10.31 20.68
N SER A 247 37.43 9.79 21.88
CA SER A 247 38.81 9.69 22.37
C SER A 247 39.53 8.46 21.79
N ILE A 248 40.86 8.52 21.69
CA ILE A 248 41.74 7.47 21.14
C ILE A 248 41.76 6.20 22.02
N ALA A 249 41.06 6.18 23.16
CA ALA A 249 40.96 5.01 24.01
C ALA A 249 40.12 3.89 23.35
N HIS A 250 40.61 2.66 23.46
CA HIS A 250 39.97 1.46 22.88
C HIS A 250 38.48 1.37 23.23
N GLY A 251 37.62 1.52 22.22
CA GLY A 251 36.18 1.29 22.32
C GLY A 251 35.28 2.53 22.28
N ASN A 252 35.82 3.75 22.31
CA ASN A 252 35.01 4.99 22.37
C ASN A 252 35.08 5.86 21.09
N THR A 253 35.66 5.35 20.02
CA THR A 253 35.66 5.99 18.70
C THR A 253 34.36 5.69 17.95
N SER A 254 33.69 6.76 17.51
CA SER A 254 32.50 6.69 16.64
C SER A 254 32.83 7.28 15.27
N HIS A 255 32.51 6.55 14.22
CA HIS A 255 32.57 7.03 12.85
C HIS A 255 31.23 7.61 12.46
N VAL A 256 31.18 8.86 12.00
CA VAL A 256 29.97 9.53 11.53
C VAL A 256 30.06 9.66 10.02
N ILE A 257 29.07 9.15 9.32
CA ILE A 257 28.91 9.30 7.87
C ILE A 257 27.76 10.26 7.60
N THR A 258 28.00 11.24 6.74
CA THR A 258 26.99 12.17 6.24
C THR A 258 26.87 12.00 4.74
N ASN A 259 25.65 11.74 4.26
CA ASN A 259 25.31 11.66 2.85
C ASN A 259 24.50 12.89 2.49
N LYS A 260 24.97 13.63 1.48
CA LYS A 260 24.27 14.78 0.90
C LYS A 260 23.98 14.49 -0.56
N LEU A 261 22.70 14.34 -0.89
CA LEU A 261 22.22 14.11 -2.24
C LEU A 261 21.70 15.44 -2.80
N GLY A 262 22.34 15.94 -3.83
CA GLY A 262 21.99 17.18 -4.52
C GLY A 262 21.17 16.90 -5.78
N GLY A 263 20.01 17.53 -5.87
CA GLY A 263 19.17 17.47 -7.08
C GLY A 263 18.39 16.18 -7.26
N VAL A 264 17.92 15.56 -6.16
CA VAL A 264 17.08 14.35 -6.20
C VAL A 264 15.75 14.68 -6.88
N PRO A 265 15.27 13.92 -7.88
CA PRO A 265 13.97 14.18 -8.50
C PRO A 265 12.81 13.93 -7.53
N ASP A 266 11.85 14.84 -7.51
CA ASP A 266 10.65 14.79 -6.66
C ASP A 266 9.35 14.59 -7.46
N SER A 267 9.46 14.15 -8.71
CA SER A 267 8.30 13.79 -9.53
C SER A 267 7.54 12.62 -8.91
N ALA A 268 6.24 12.52 -9.21
CA ALA A 268 5.39 11.42 -8.75
C ALA A 268 6.01 10.03 -9.05
N GLN A 269 6.53 9.84 -10.27
CA GLN A 269 7.20 8.60 -10.68
C GLN A 269 8.43 8.29 -9.83
N ALA A 270 9.32 9.28 -9.64
CA ALA A 270 10.54 9.09 -8.88
C ALA A 270 10.24 8.75 -7.42
N LEU A 271 9.27 9.42 -6.80
CA LEU A 271 8.88 9.18 -5.42
C LEU A 271 8.15 7.83 -5.25
N LEU A 272 7.31 7.42 -6.19
CA LEU A 272 6.72 6.08 -6.18
C LEU A 272 7.79 4.98 -6.33
N ALA A 273 8.85 5.22 -7.12
CA ALA A 273 9.98 4.29 -7.21
C ALA A 273 10.75 4.19 -5.87
N GLN A 274 10.87 5.30 -5.11
CA GLN A 274 11.42 5.27 -3.76
C GLN A 274 10.50 4.52 -2.78
N ALA A 275 9.18 4.75 -2.83
CA ALA A 275 8.20 4.01 -2.02
C ALA A 275 8.23 2.51 -2.32
N SER A 276 8.33 2.14 -3.60
CA SER A 276 8.53 0.77 -4.05
C SER A 276 9.84 0.18 -3.52
N THR A 277 10.94 0.95 -3.56
CA THR A 277 12.24 0.53 -3.01
C THR A 277 12.14 0.28 -1.50
N LEU A 278 11.48 1.16 -0.77
CA LEU A 278 11.25 1.05 0.68
C LEU A 278 10.50 -0.25 1.02
N ILE A 279 9.29 -0.44 0.47
CA ILE A 279 8.43 -1.58 0.81
C ILE A 279 9.02 -2.90 0.32
N ASN A 280 9.61 -2.93 -0.88
CA ASN A 280 10.21 -4.15 -1.43
C ASN A 280 11.49 -4.55 -0.70
N THR A 281 12.27 -3.59 -0.20
CA THR A 281 13.44 -3.90 0.62
C THR A 281 13.01 -4.56 1.93
N ILE A 282 11.98 -4.02 2.58
CA ILE A 282 11.40 -4.63 3.79
C ILE A 282 10.89 -6.05 3.51
N ASN A 283 10.11 -6.22 2.45
CA ASN A 283 9.51 -7.51 2.11
C ASN A 283 10.57 -8.56 1.73
N LYS A 284 11.55 -8.20 0.88
CA LYS A 284 12.61 -9.11 0.44
C LYS A 284 13.59 -9.47 1.56
N ALA A 285 13.97 -8.51 2.40
CA ALA A 285 14.82 -8.79 3.55
C ALA A 285 14.10 -9.66 4.59
N CYS A 286 12.78 -9.47 4.74
CA CYS A 286 11.91 -10.15 5.68
C CYS A 286 12.55 -10.37 7.06
N PRO A 287 12.96 -9.29 7.74
CA PRO A 287 13.68 -9.40 8.99
C PRO A 287 12.79 -9.94 10.11
N TYR A 288 13.44 -10.52 11.11
CA TYR A 288 12.87 -10.77 12.41
C TYR A 288 12.45 -9.45 13.08
N PHE A 289 11.31 -9.47 13.76
CA PHE A 289 10.86 -8.38 14.60
C PHE A 289 10.41 -8.90 15.95
N HIS A 290 10.55 -8.04 16.95
CA HIS A 290 10.05 -8.27 18.30
C HIS A 290 9.43 -6.98 18.82
N ALA A 291 8.15 -7.05 19.17
CA ALA A 291 7.34 -5.96 19.65
C ALA A 291 6.83 -6.26 21.07
N SER A 292 6.85 -5.25 21.92
CA SER A 292 6.20 -5.32 23.24
C SER A 292 4.89 -4.54 23.17
N ASN A 293 3.76 -5.25 23.22
CA ASN A 293 2.45 -4.60 23.30
C ASN A 293 2.29 -3.86 24.64
N SER A 294 1.58 -2.73 24.62
CA SER A 294 1.22 -2.02 25.85
C SER A 294 0.31 -2.89 26.73
N SER A 295 0.51 -2.81 28.05
CA SER A 295 -0.35 -3.43 29.05
C SER A 295 -1.65 -2.66 29.28
N GLU A 296 -1.78 -1.45 28.73
CA GLU A 296 -2.99 -0.64 28.86
C GLU A 296 -4.18 -1.30 28.15
N ALA A 297 -5.36 -1.24 28.79
CA ALA A 297 -6.55 -1.97 28.36
C ALA A 297 -7.02 -1.60 26.95
N ASN A 298 -6.94 -0.31 26.59
CA ASN A 298 -7.45 0.24 25.34
C ASN A 298 -6.35 0.63 24.33
N ALA A 299 -5.09 0.27 24.60
CA ALA A 299 -4.02 0.54 23.66
C ALA A 299 -4.14 -0.40 22.44
N PRO A 300 -3.91 0.11 21.21
CA PRO A 300 -3.83 -0.75 20.04
C PRO A 300 -2.68 -1.74 20.19
N LYS A 301 -2.90 -2.98 19.76
CA LYS A 301 -1.96 -4.10 19.92
C LYS A 301 -1.71 -4.75 18.57
N PHE A 302 -0.46 -5.15 18.32
CA PHE A 302 -0.17 -6.05 17.21
C PHE A 302 -0.80 -7.42 17.47
N SER A 303 -1.39 -8.02 16.44
CA SER A 303 -1.89 -9.41 16.48
C SER A 303 -0.76 -10.41 16.72
N THR A 304 0.41 -10.13 16.12
CA THR A 304 1.64 -10.91 16.27
C THR A 304 2.74 -10.02 16.84
N THR A 305 3.29 -10.39 18.00
CA THR A 305 4.35 -9.61 18.69
C THR A 305 5.75 -10.08 18.38
N THR A 306 5.93 -11.25 17.78
CA THR A 306 7.22 -11.80 17.41
C THR A 306 7.08 -12.62 16.14
N GLY A 307 7.96 -12.39 15.17
CA GLY A 307 7.82 -13.03 13.88
C GLY A 307 8.77 -12.43 12.85
N LYS A 308 8.43 -12.64 11.59
CA LYS A 308 9.10 -12.01 10.44
C LYS A 308 8.17 -10.98 9.82
N ILE A 309 8.71 -9.82 9.41
CA ILE A 309 7.89 -8.71 8.92
C ILE A 309 7.05 -9.13 7.71
N CYS A 310 7.63 -9.82 6.73
CA CYS A 310 6.89 -10.26 5.53
C CYS A 310 5.82 -11.34 5.80
N GLY A 311 5.79 -11.92 6.99
CA GLY A 311 4.76 -12.89 7.40
C GLY A 311 3.64 -12.21 8.15
N ALA A 312 3.98 -11.59 9.29
CA ALA A 312 3.00 -10.95 10.17
C ALA A 312 2.25 -9.78 9.52
N PHE A 313 2.89 -9.11 8.55
CA PHE A 313 2.33 -7.96 7.83
C PHE A 313 2.14 -8.22 6.34
N SER A 314 1.87 -9.47 5.96
CA SER A 314 1.78 -9.87 4.54
C SER A 314 0.62 -9.19 3.81
N GLU A 315 -0.53 -9.00 4.46
CA GLU A 315 -1.69 -8.31 3.89
C GLU A 315 -1.40 -6.82 3.68
N GLU A 316 -0.81 -6.15 4.68
CA GLU A 316 -0.45 -4.74 4.62
C GLU A 316 0.58 -4.48 3.52
N ILE A 317 1.64 -5.31 3.46
CA ILE A 317 2.66 -5.21 2.40
C ILE A 317 2.01 -5.41 1.03
N SER A 318 1.14 -6.40 0.88
CA SER A 318 0.46 -6.68 -0.39
C SER A 318 -0.44 -5.51 -0.82
N ALA A 319 -1.15 -4.91 0.12
CA ALA A 319 -1.98 -3.72 -0.14
C ALA A 319 -1.12 -2.52 -0.58
N ILE A 320 -0.03 -2.23 0.15
CA ILE A 320 0.87 -1.12 -0.17
C ILE A 320 1.56 -1.32 -1.52
N GLN A 321 1.97 -2.55 -1.86
CA GLN A 321 2.56 -2.85 -3.17
C GLN A 321 1.56 -2.74 -4.32
N LYS A 322 0.27 -2.95 -4.05
CA LYS A 322 -0.81 -2.82 -5.05
C LYS A 322 -1.19 -1.37 -5.31
N MET A 323 -1.06 -0.50 -4.31
CA MET A 323 -1.29 0.95 -4.41
C MET A 323 -0.23 1.61 -5.30
#